data_AF-A0A4S4E8X6-F1
#
_entry.id   AF-A0A4S4E8X6-F1
#
_cell.length_a   1.000
_cell.length_b   1.000
_cell.length_c   1.000
_cell.angle_alpha   90.00
_cell.angle_beta   90.00
_cell.angle_gamma   90.00
#
_symmetry.space_group_name_H-M   'P 1'
#
loop_
_entity.id
_entity.type
_entity.pdbx_description
1 polymer ?
#
loop_
_entity_poly.entity_id
_entity_poly.type
_entity_poly.pdbx_seq_one_letter_code
_entity_poly.pdbx_strand_id
1 'polypeptide(L)'
;MADYNPEFDNLKKFYIPNYILVLGSEGECLPDVPECPVLVFINSKSGGQLGGDLFITYSSLLNKNQVVDLLEEAPVAVLHRLYLNLEKLKLSGDELALRIEENLRIIVAGRNGTAGWLLGVVSDLKLSQPPPIATVPWELETTFHLLFVG
;
A
#
# COMPACT_ATOMS: atom_id res chain seq x y z
N MET A 1 27.23 8.76 15.43
CA MET A 1 26.68 9.54 14.31
C MET A 1 26.05 8.53 13.39
N ALA A 2 24.71 8.48 13.31
CA ALA A 2 24.03 7.53 12.43
C ALA A 2 24.37 7.87 10.98
N ASP A 3 24.70 6.86 10.18
CA ASP A 3 24.93 6.97 8.74
C ASP A 3 23.75 7.69 8.09
N TYR A 4 23.99 8.90 7.57
CA TYR A 4 23.01 9.62 6.77
C TYR A 4 22.90 8.89 5.43
N ASN A 5 21.86 8.07 5.29
CA ASN A 5 21.58 7.38 4.03
C ASN A 5 20.48 8.14 3.25
N PRO A 6 20.82 8.87 2.18
CA PRO A 6 19.84 9.61 1.37
C PRO A 6 18.82 8.71 0.66
N GLU A 7 19.07 7.41 0.55
CA GLU A 7 18.09 6.45 0.03
C GLU A 7 16.91 6.25 0.99
N PHE A 8 17.14 6.33 2.31
CA PHE A 8 16.06 6.21 3.30
C PHE A 8 15.15 7.44 3.31
N ASP A 9 15.69 8.63 3.07
CA ASP A 9 14.86 9.84 2.91
C ASP A 9 13.97 9.74 1.67
N ASN A 10 14.48 9.14 0.59
CA ASN A 10 13.68 8.86 -0.61
C ASN A 10 12.55 7.84 -0.40
N LEU A 11 12.62 6.99 0.62
CA LEU A 11 11.57 5.99 0.90
C LEU A 11 10.41 6.58 1.71
N LYS A 12 10.65 7.64 2.50
CA LYS A 12 9.60 8.30 3.30
C LYS A 12 8.45 8.84 2.46
N LYS A 13 8.69 9.18 1.19
CA LYS A 13 7.64 9.61 0.26
C LYS A 13 6.58 8.54 -0.03
N PHE A 14 6.89 7.26 0.19
CA PHE A 14 5.98 6.13 0.01
C PHE A 14 5.34 5.65 1.32
N TYR A 15 5.73 6.24 2.45
CA TYR A 15 5.36 5.76 3.77
C TYR A 15 3.93 6.19 4.15
N ILE A 16 3.21 5.33 4.87
CA ILE A 16 1.91 5.67 5.47
C ILE A 16 2.08 5.57 6.99
N PRO A 17 1.82 6.66 7.74
CA PRO A 17 1.88 6.65 9.19
C PRO A 17 1.06 5.52 9.82
N ASN A 18 1.61 4.89 10.85
CA ASN A 18 0.97 3.73 11.49
C ASN A 18 -0.43 4.06 12.04
N TYR A 19 -0.62 5.26 12.58
CA TYR A 19 -1.90 5.71 13.15
C TYR A 19 -3.03 5.80 12.12
N ILE A 20 -2.70 5.91 10.82
CA ILE A 20 -3.66 5.85 9.71
C ILE A 20 -4.06 4.39 9.43
N LEU A 21 -3.11 3.47 9.45
CA LEU A 21 -3.32 2.05 9.14
C LEU A 21 -4.01 1.32 10.31
N VAL A 22 -3.63 1.68 11.54
CA VAL A 22 -4.11 1.10 12.79
C VAL A 22 -4.46 2.24 13.75
N LEU A 23 -5.76 2.53 13.87
CA LEU A 23 -6.26 3.57 14.78
C LEU A 23 -5.82 3.29 16.22
N GLY A 24 -5.44 4.36 16.92
CA GLY A 24 -5.00 4.28 18.32
C GLY A 24 -3.58 3.77 18.51
N SER A 25 -2.83 3.52 17.44
CA SER A 25 -1.38 3.37 17.54
C SER A 25 -0.71 4.71 17.84
N GLU A 26 0.47 4.68 18.46
CA GLU A 26 1.20 5.90 18.81
C GLU A 26 1.49 6.74 17.56
N GLY A 27 1.25 8.05 17.66
CA GLY A 27 1.47 8.98 16.56
C GLY A 27 2.94 9.05 16.19
N GLU A 28 3.24 8.89 14.91
CA GLU A 28 4.59 9.07 14.37
C GLU A 28 4.74 10.50 13.86
N CYS A 29 5.74 11.22 14.35
CA CYS A 29 6.07 12.55 13.84
C CYS A 29 6.94 12.39 12.60
N LEU A 30 6.31 12.39 11.42
CA LEU A 30 7.04 12.42 10.16
C LEU A 30 7.42 13.87 9.83
N PRO A 31 8.69 14.12 9.42
CA PRO A 31 9.13 15.47 9.09
C PRO A 31 8.47 16.02 7.82
N ASP A 32 8.05 15.13 6.91
CA ASP A 32 7.51 15.49 5.60
C ASP A 32 6.23 14.70 5.28
N VAL A 33 5.37 15.33 4.48
CA VAL A 33 4.17 14.69 3.94
C VAL A 33 4.57 13.70 2.84
N PRO A 34 4.12 12.44 2.90
CA PRO A 34 4.38 11.47 1.84
C PRO A 34 3.77 11.92 0.50
N GLU A 35 4.57 12.06 -0.55
CA GLU A 35 4.11 12.48 -1.88
C GLU A 35 3.32 11.39 -2.61
N CYS A 36 3.63 10.12 -2.34
CA CYS A 36 3.05 8.98 -3.06
C CYS A 36 2.94 7.75 -2.15
N PRO A 37 2.14 7.81 -1.07
CA PRO A 37 1.96 6.68 -0.15
C PRO A 37 1.55 5.40 -0.87
N VAL A 38 2.18 4.28 -0.50
CA VAL A 38 1.99 2.99 -1.18
C VAL A 38 1.40 1.95 -0.23
N LEU A 39 0.33 1.29 -0.66
CA LEU A 39 -0.18 0.06 -0.03
C LEU A 39 0.17 -1.13 -0.94
N VAL A 40 0.85 -2.14 -0.40
CA VAL A 40 1.37 -3.28 -1.16
C VAL A 40 0.62 -4.55 -0.77
N PHE A 41 0.03 -5.22 -1.76
CA PHE A 41 -0.58 -6.54 -1.61
C PHE A 41 0.30 -7.59 -2.29
N ILE A 42 0.72 -8.62 -1.56
CA ILE A 42 1.60 -9.66 -2.05
C ILE A 42 0.98 -11.02 -1.77
N ASN A 43 0.95 -11.90 -2.77
CA ASN A 43 0.69 -13.32 -2.52
C ASN A 43 2.03 -14.02 -2.24
N SER A 44 2.37 -14.24 -0.96
CA SER A 44 3.70 -14.71 -0.57
C SER A 44 4.04 -16.13 -1.06
N LYS A 45 3.03 -16.98 -1.34
CA LYS A 45 3.23 -18.34 -1.88
C LYS A 45 3.38 -18.40 -3.40
N SER A 46 3.20 -17.29 -4.11
CA SER A 46 3.40 -17.23 -5.56
C SER A 46 4.88 -17.17 -5.93
N GLY A 47 5.24 -17.69 -7.11
CA GLY A 47 6.58 -17.49 -7.70
C GLY A 47 7.71 -18.35 -7.11
N GLY A 48 7.41 -19.44 -6.38
CA GLY A 48 8.43 -20.42 -5.99
C GLY A 48 9.52 -19.89 -5.06
N GLN A 49 9.11 -19.15 -4.01
CA GLN A 49 9.89 -18.46 -2.96
C GLN A 49 9.98 -16.92 -3.14
N LEU A 50 9.91 -16.43 -4.37
CA LEU A 50 10.08 -15.00 -4.63
C LEU A 50 9.00 -14.11 -3.98
N GLY A 51 7.77 -14.60 -3.84
CA GLY A 51 6.70 -13.85 -3.15
C GLY A 51 7.01 -13.60 -1.67
N GLY A 52 7.62 -14.58 -0.99
CA GLY A 52 8.06 -14.44 0.40
C GLY A 52 9.22 -13.45 0.54
N ASP A 53 10.21 -13.54 -0.35
CA ASP A 53 11.37 -12.64 -0.34
C ASP A 53 10.94 -11.19 -0.65
N LEU A 54 9.98 -11.01 -1.55
CA LEU A 54 9.42 -9.70 -1.85
C LEU A 54 8.66 -9.12 -0.64
N PHE A 55 7.87 -9.95 0.04
CA PHE A 55 7.19 -9.54 1.26
C PHE A 55 8.18 -9.05 2.32
N ILE A 56 9.23 -9.83 2.58
CA ILE A 56 10.29 -9.44 3.53
C ILE A 56 10.95 -8.13 3.10
N THR A 57 11.26 -7.97 1.82
CA THR A 57 11.89 -6.77 1.28
C THR A 57 11.02 -5.55 1.49
N TYR A 58 9.77 -5.55 1.04
CA TYR A 58 8.86 -4.41 1.22
C TYR A 58 8.59 -4.12 2.70
N SER A 59 8.39 -5.14 3.54
CA SER A 59 8.16 -4.95 4.98
C SER A 59 9.38 -4.39 5.71
N SER A 60 10.59 -4.52 5.14
CA SER A 60 11.81 -3.90 5.67
C SER A 60 11.99 -2.44 5.23
N LEU A 61 11.38 -2.05 4.11
CA LEU A 61 11.52 -0.71 3.52
C LEU A 61 10.37 0.24 3.88
N LEU A 62 9.17 -0.31 4.08
CA LEU A 62 7.94 0.41 4.38
C LEU A 62 7.44 0.12 5.79
N ASN A 63 6.38 0.81 6.23
CA ASN A 63 5.68 0.38 7.43
C ASN A 63 5.15 -1.05 7.21
N LYS A 64 5.37 -1.94 8.18
CA LYS A 64 4.91 -3.34 8.12
C LYS A 64 3.41 -3.48 7.82
N ASN A 65 2.59 -2.53 8.26
CA ASN A 65 1.14 -2.55 8.05
C ASN A 65 0.73 -2.04 6.66
N GLN A 66 1.68 -1.51 5.86
CA GLN A 66 1.49 -1.18 4.45
C GLN A 66 1.71 -2.40 3.53
N VAL A 67 2.24 -3.50 4.06
CA VAL A 67 2.57 -4.69 3.28
C VAL A 67 1.68 -5.83 3.75
N VAL A 68 0.73 -6.19 2.90
CA VAL A 68 -0.32 -7.16 3.20
C VAL A 68 -0.03 -8.44 2.45
N ASP A 69 0.03 -9.55 3.20
CA ASP A 69 -0.02 -10.86 2.60
C ASP A 69 -1.49 -11.22 2.29
N LEU A 70 -1.78 -11.43 1.00
CA LEU A 70 -3.09 -11.80 0.49
C LEU A 70 -3.58 -13.17 0.98
N LEU A 71 -2.68 -13.98 1.54
CA LEU A 71 -3.02 -15.25 2.16
C LEU A 71 -3.49 -15.10 3.61
N GLU A 72 -3.10 -14.01 4.26
CA GLU A 72 -3.42 -13.72 5.66
C GLU A 72 -4.65 -12.81 5.76
N GLU A 73 -4.74 -11.79 4.89
CA GLU A 73 -5.85 -10.84 4.92
C GLU A 73 -6.37 -10.51 3.51
N ALA A 74 -7.70 -10.54 3.36
CA ALA A 74 -8.34 -10.20 2.10
C ALA A 74 -8.28 -8.68 1.83
N PRO A 75 -8.04 -8.23 0.58
CA PRO A 75 -7.93 -6.82 0.25
C PRO A 75 -9.13 -5.98 0.67
N VAL A 76 -10.33 -6.54 0.57
CA VAL A 76 -11.57 -5.85 0.93
C VAL A 76 -11.57 -5.42 2.39
N ALA A 77 -11.06 -6.26 3.30
CA ALA A 77 -11.00 -5.95 4.73
C ALA A 77 -9.99 -4.84 5.01
N VAL A 78 -8.81 -4.90 4.37
CA VAL A 78 -7.76 -3.90 4.50
C VAL A 78 -8.21 -2.55 3.97
N LEU A 79 -8.74 -2.51 2.74
CA LEU A 79 -9.16 -1.27 2.10
C LEU A 79 -10.32 -0.64 2.87
N HIS A 80 -11.32 -1.41 3.29
CA HIS A 80 -12.42 -0.90 4.09
C HIS A 80 -11.93 -0.32 5.42
N ARG A 81 -11.02 -0.99 6.12
CA ARG A 81 -10.39 -0.46 7.34
C ARG A 81 -9.64 0.84 7.06
N LEU A 82 -8.83 0.89 6.01
CA LEU A 82 -8.05 2.07 5.65
C LEU A 82 -8.94 3.28 5.37
N TYR A 83 -9.93 3.14 4.48
CA TYR A 83 -10.82 4.26 4.14
C TYR A 83 -11.66 4.74 5.33
N LEU A 84 -12.14 3.83 6.19
CA LEU A 84 -12.82 4.22 7.43
C LEU A 84 -11.90 4.99 8.39
N ASN A 85 -10.63 4.60 8.50
CA ASN A 85 -9.67 5.30 9.33
C ASN A 85 -9.39 6.70 8.76
N LEU A 86 -9.17 6.80 7.45
CA LEU A 86 -8.97 8.07 6.75
C LEU A 86 -10.17 9.00 6.94
N GLU A 87 -11.40 8.49 6.81
CA GLU A 87 -12.62 9.27 7.05
C GLU A 87 -12.68 9.83 8.47
N LYS A 88 -12.44 9.00 9.49
CA LYS A 88 -12.42 9.44 10.89
C LYS A 88 -11.35 10.49 11.15
N LEU A 89 -10.16 10.32 10.58
CA LEU A 89 -9.05 11.25 10.75
C LEU A 89 -9.32 12.60 10.07
N LYS A 90 -9.88 12.58 8.84
CA LYS A 90 -10.36 13.78 8.16
C LYS A 90 -11.41 14.54 9.00
N LEU A 91 -12.34 13.82 9.63
CA LEU A 91 -13.34 14.43 10.51
C LEU A 91 -12.74 15.06 11.78
N SER A 92 -11.60 14.53 12.26
CA SER A 92 -10.84 15.13 13.37
C SER A 92 -9.94 16.30 12.96
N GLY A 93 -9.88 16.65 11.67
CA GLY A 93 -9.06 17.74 11.15
C GLY A 93 -7.62 17.34 10.81
N ASP A 94 -7.33 16.06 10.62
CA ASP A 94 -6.02 15.58 10.17
C ASP A 94 -5.85 15.85 8.66
N GLU A 95 -5.02 16.83 8.32
CA GLU A 95 -4.70 17.19 6.93
C GLU A 95 -3.84 16.12 6.23
N LEU A 96 -3.04 15.34 6.96
CA LEU A 96 -2.25 14.26 6.37
C LEU A 96 -3.17 13.16 5.85
N ALA A 97 -4.23 12.82 6.58
CA ALA A 97 -5.19 11.82 6.14
C ALA A 97 -5.80 12.17 4.76
N LEU A 98 -6.16 13.43 4.54
CA LEU A 98 -6.65 13.90 3.24
C LEU A 98 -5.60 13.71 2.13
N ARG A 99 -4.36 14.16 2.37
CA ARG A 99 -3.29 14.02 1.38
C ARG A 99 -2.92 12.58 1.09
N ILE A 100 -3.00 11.70 2.09
CA ILE A 100 -2.73 10.28 1.92
C ILE A 100 -3.79 9.63 1.04
N GLU A 101 -5.06 9.93 1.25
CA GLU A 101 -6.15 9.41 0.43
C GLU A 101 -6.04 9.85 -1.03
N GLU A 102 -5.77 11.14 -1.28
CA GLU A 102 -5.65 11.71 -2.63
C GLU A 102 -4.44 11.16 -3.42
N ASN A 103 -3.36 10.80 -2.72
CA ASN A 103 -2.11 10.36 -3.34
C ASN A 103 -1.84 8.86 -3.17
N LEU A 104 -2.81 8.10 -2.63
CA LEU A 104 -2.66 6.67 -2.37
C LEU A 104 -2.42 5.90 -3.67
N ARG A 105 -1.44 5.00 -3.63
CA ARG A 105 -1.14 4.07 -4.71
C ARG A 105 -1.17 2.65 -4.17
N ILE A 106 -1.64 1.73 -5.01
CA ILE A 106 -1.68 0.32 -4.66
C ILE A 106 -0.70 -0.44 -5.56
N ILE A 107 0.12 -1.30 -4.96
CA ILE A 107 0.92 -2.28 -5.68
C ILE A 107 0.34 -3.66 -5.40
N VAL A 108 0.21 -4.49 -6.44
CA VAL A 108 -0.20 -5.88 -6.30
C VAL A 108 0.79 -6.81 -6.96
N ALA A 109 1.27 -7.79 -6.21
CA ALA A 109 2.22 -8.80 -6.66
C ALA A 109 1.60 -10.19 -6.50
N GLY A 110 1.32 -10.86 -7.62
CA GLY A 110 0.79 -12.23 -7.63
C GLY A 110 0.74 -12.84 -9.04
N ARG A 111 0.47 -14.15 -9.12
CA ARG A 111 0.26 -14.84 -10.41
C ARG A 111 -1.13 -14.58 -10.98
N ASN A 112 -1.31 -14.92 -12.27
CA ASN A 112 -2.54 -14.83 -13.06
C ASN A 112 -3.84 -14.75 -12.24
N GLY A 113 -4.51 -13.60 -12.34
CA GLY A 113 -5.80 -13.33 -11.71
C GLY A 113 -5.72 -12.53 -10.40
N THR A 114 -4.59 -12.50 -9.67
CA THR A 114 -4.49 -11.72 -8.42
C THR A 114 -4.75 -10.23 -8.64
N ALA A 115 -4.16 -9.64 -9.68
CA ALA A 115 -4.40 -8.24 -10.03
C ALA A 115 -5.86 -7.99 -10.42
N GLY A 116 -6.45 -8.87 -11.23
CA GLY A 116 -7.86 -8.75 -11.65
C GLY A 116 -8.83 -8.90 -10.47
N TRP A 117 -8.53 -9.79 -9.53
CA TRP A 117 -9.30 -9.93 -8.29
C TRP A 117 -9.24 -8.67 -7.44
N LEU A 118 -8.04 -8.11 -7.21
CA LEU A 118 -7.90 -6.85 -6.47
C LEU A 118 -8.60 -5.69 -7.17
N LEU A 119 -8.49 -5.63 -8.51
CA LEU A 119 -9.18 -4.63 -9.33
C LEU A 119 -10.69 -4.68 -9.11
N GLY A 120 -11.27 -5.89 -9.15
CA GLY A 120 -12.69 -6.11 -8.88
C GLY A 120 -13.08 -5.64 -7.48
N VAL A 121 -12.29 -5.95 -6.46
CA VAL A 121 -12.52 -5.47 -5.08
C VAL A 121 -12.51 -3.94 -5.02
N VAL A 122 -11.55 -3.27 -5.67
CA VAL A 122 -11.47 -1.80 -5.68
C VAL A 122 -12.67 -1.19 -6.42
N SER A 123 -13.08 -1.80 -7.53
CA SER A 123 -14.29 -1.37 -8.27
C SER A 123 -15.56 -1.51 -7.43
N ASP A 124 -15.67 -2.57 -6.63
CA ASP A 124 -16.84 -2.82 -5.77
C ASP A 124 -16.96 -1.83 -4.61
N LEU A 125 -15.84 -1.24 -4.17
CA LEU A 125 -15.84 -0.20 -3.12
C LEU A 125 -16.47 1.12 -3.56
N LYS A 126 -16.70 1.32 -4.87
CA LYS A 126 -17.34 2.53 -5.45
C LYS A 126 -16.73 3.83 -4.93
N LEU A 127 -15.40 3.86 -4.82
CA LEU A 127 -14.65 5.04 -4.41
C LEU A 127 -14.86 6.15 -5.44
N SER A 128 -15.06 7.39 -4.98
CA SER A 128 -15.21 8.54 -5.88
C SER A 128 -13.95 8.80 -6.70
N GLN A 129 -12.77 8.44 -6.17
CA GLN A 129 -11.49 8.46 -6.84
C GLN A 129 -10.74 7.17 -6.48
N PRO A 130 -10.76 6.14 -7.35
CA PRO A 130 -10.01 4.92 -7.08
C PRO A 130 -8.50 5.18 -7.18
N PRO A 131 -7.69 4.64 -6.25
CA PRO A 131 -6.24 4.83 -6.29
C PRO A 131 -5.63 4.10 -7.49
N PRO A 132 -4.55 4.63 -8.11
CA PRO A 132 -3.83 3.93 -9.16
C PRO A 132 -3.30 2.57 -8.68
N ILE A 133 -3.42 1.54 -9.52
CA ILE A 133 -2.98 0.18 -9.21
C ILE A 133 -1.84 -0.24 -10.15
N ALA A 134 -0.67 -0.50 -9.58
CA ALA A 134 0.46 -1.08 -10.28
C ALA A 134 0.49 -2.59 -10.08
N THR A 135 0.65 -3.34 -11.17
CA THR A 135 0.76 -4.80 -11.12
C THR A 135 2.22 -5.21 -11.29
N VAL A 136 2.67 -6.13 -10.42
CA VAL A 136 3.97 -6.79 -10.51
C VAL A 136 3.70 -8.24 -10.93
N PRO A 137 3.79 -8.56 -12.23
CA PRO A 137 3.55 -9.91 -12.73
C PRO A 137 4.70 -10.85 -12.32
N TRP A 138 4.36 -12.12 -12.08
CA TRP A 138 5.31 -13.17 -11.69
C TRP A 138 5.49 -14.26 -12.76
N GLU A 139 5.44 -13.88 -14.03
CA GLU A 139 5.79 -14.77 -15.14
C GLU A 139 7.18 -14.42 -15.69
N LEU A 140 7.91 -15.43 -16.17
CA LEU A 140 9.31 -15.31 -16.62
C LEU A 140 9.52 -14.31 -17.78
N GLU A 141 8.43 -13.85 -18.39
CA GLU A 141 8.43 -12.80 -19.40
C GLU A 141 7.20 -11.90 -19.15
N THR A 142 7.37 -10.64 -18.73
CA THR A 142 6.67 -9.42 -19.23
C THR A 142 6.72 -8.23 -18.26
N THR A 143 6.93 -7.07 -18.87
CA THR A 143 6.78 -5.65 -18.48
C THR A 143 5.71 -5.31 -17.42
N PHE A 144 6.05 -4.36 -16.53
CA PHE A 144 5.12 -3.72 -15.59
C PHE A 144 3.92 -3.10 -16.33
N HIS A 145 2.71 -3.61 -16.08
CA HIS A 145 1.48 -2.96 -16.50
C HIS A 145 0.92 -2.11 -15.36
N LEU A 146 0.92 -0.79 -15.55
CA LEU A 146 0.13 0.14 -14.76
C LEU A 146 -1.30 0.09 -15.30
N LEU A 147 -2.25 -0.39 -14.50
CA LEU A 147 -3.66 -0.33 -14.83
C LEU A 147 -4.27 0.86 -14.09
N PHE A 148 -4.57 1.92 -14.83
CA PHE A 148 -5.36 3.03 -14.31
C PHE A 148 -6.84 2.66 -14.45
N VAL A 149 -7.52 2.44 -13.33
CA VAL A 149 -8.98 2.50 -13.30
C VAL A 149 -9.33 3.97 -13.21
N GLY A 150 -9.83 4.53 -14.32
CA GLY A 150 -10.30 5.91 -14.43
C GLY A 150 -11.82 5.99 -14.33
#